data_AF-A0A398CQY4-F1
#
_entry.id   AF-A0A398CQY4-F1
#
_cell.length_a   1.000
_cell.length_b   1.000
_cell.length_c   1.000
_cell.angle_alpha   90.00
_cell.angle_beta   90.00
_cell.angle_gamma   90.00
#
_symmetry.space_group_name_H-M   'P 1'
#
loop_
_entity.id
_entity.type
_entity.pdbx_description
1 polymer ?
#
loop_
_entity_poly.entity_id
_entity_poly.type
_entity_poly.pdbx_seq_one_letter_code
_entity_poly.pdbx_strand_id
1 'polypeptide(L)'
;MRYRTFAESLDGATNSGMRYRTFAESLGGATNSCTRYHTFAKSLGGATNSCMRYRTFAESLGGAANSGMRYRRFAESLDGATNSGMRYRTFAESLEGAANSGTRYRTFAKSLGGAANSGMRYHTFAESLGGATNSGMRYRTFAESLDGATNSGMRYRTFAESLDGAANSGMRYRRFAESLDGATNSGMR
;
A
#
# COMPACT_ATOMS: atom_id res chain seq x y z
N MET A 1 -21.78 -5.26 20.43
CA MET A 1 -22.31 -6.30 19.52
C MET A 1 -21.30 -6.67 18.44
N ARG A 2 -21.41 -7.88 17.88
CA ARG A 2 -20.58 -8.42 16.80
C ARG A 2 -21.50 -8.98 15.73
N TYR A 3 -21.38 -8.50 14.50
CA TYR A 3 -22.18 -8.95 13.36
C TYR A 3 -21.33 -9.79 12.40
N ARG A 4 -21.98 -10.73 11.73
CA ARG A 4 -21.39 -11.56 10.69
C ARG A 4 -22.37 -11.68 9.52
N THR A 5 -21.85 -11.59 8.31
CA THR A 5 -22.59 -11.81 7.07
C THR A 5 -21.86 -12.87 6.26
N PHE A 6 -22.62 -13.82 5.72
CA PHE A 6 -22.16 -14.84 4.78
C PHE A 6 -23.10 -14.80 3.58
N ALA A 7 -22.55 -14.72 2.38
CA ALA A 7 -23.31 -14.73 1.14
C ALA A 7 -22.46 -15.38 0.03
N GLU A 8 -23.10 -15.90 -1.00
CA GLU A 8 -22.39 -16.25 -2.24
C GLU A 8 -22.08 -14.97 -3.02
N SER A 9 -23.11 -14.17 -3.27
CA SER A 9 -23.01 -12.85 -3.89
C SER A 9 -23.68 -11.78 -3.02
N LEU A 10 -23.05 -10.61 -2.93
CA LEU A 10 -23.58 -9.43 -2.27
C LEU A 10 -23.19 -8.18 -3.05
N ASP A 11 -24.17 -7.37 -3.43
CA ASP A 11 -23.89 -6.11 -4.15
C ASP A 11 -23.05 -5.15 -3.31
N GLY A 12 -23.26 -5.14 -1.99
CA GLY A 12 -22.43 -4.37 -1.08
C GLY A 12 -22.68 -4.63 0.39
N ALA A 13 -21.67 -4.31 1.20
CA ALA A 13 -21.74 -4.37 2.66
C ALA A 13 -21.45 -3.00 3.27
N THR A 14 -22.47 -2.40 3.91
CA THR A 14 -22.31 -1.15 4.66
C THR A 14 -22.45 -1.44 6.16
N ASN A 15 -21.39 -1.21 6.93
CA ASN A 15 -21.40 -1.53 8.36
C ASN A 15 -20.93 -0.36 9.25
N SER A 16 -21.65 -0.11 10.34
CA SER A 16 -21.31 0.92 11.34
C SER A 16 -21.34 0.37 12.77
N GLY A 17 -20.32 0.67 13.57
CA GLY A 17 -20.30 0.30 15.00
C GLY A 17 -19.10 -0.55 15.43
N MET A 18 -19.31 -1.52 16.34
CA MET A 18 -18.19 -2.12 17.07
C MET A 18 -17.41 -3.17 16.28
N ARG A 19 -18.04 -4.25 15.80
CA ARG A 19 -17.33 -5.39 15.19
C ARG A 19 -18.12 -6.06 14.08
N TYR A 20 -17.56 -6.10 12.89
CA TYR A 20 -18.17 -6.70 11.69
C TYR A 20 -17.25 -7.70 11.01
N ARG A 21 -17.86 -8.67 10.33
CA ARG A 21 -17.22 -9.71 9.53
C ARG A 21 -18.09 -10.02 8.31
N THR A 22 -17.54 -9.86 7.11
CA THR A 22 -18.23 -10.20 5.86
C THR A 22 -17.44 -11.30 5.16
N PHE A 23 -18.14 -12.33 4.73
CA PHE A 23 -17.64 -13.41 3.88
C PHE A 23 -18.53 -13.47 2.63
N ALA A 24 -17.93 -13.39 1.46
CA ALA A 24 -18.62 -13.49 0.17
C ALA A 24 -17.75 -14.21 -0.86
N GLU A 25 -18.33 -14.83 -1.89
CA GLU A 25 -17.54 -15.13 -3.09
C GLU A 25 -17.37 -13.86 -3.91
N SER A 26 -18.49 -13.20 -4.23
CA SER A 26 -18.52 -11.91 -4.91
C SER A 26 -19.09 -10.83 -4.00
N LEU A 27 -18.33 -9.74 -3.81
CA LEU A 27 -18.77 -8.56 -3.09
C LEU A 27 -18.56 -7.31 -3.94
N GLY A 28 -19.64 -6.66 -4.39
CA GLY A 28 -19.54 -5.46 -5.23
C GLY A 28 -18.79 -4.32 -4.52
N GLY A 29 -18.98 -4.17 -3.20
CA GLY A 29 -18.19 -3.24 -2.42
C GLY A 29 -18.38 -3.33 -0.90
N ALA A 30 -17.46 -2.74 -0.16
CA ALA A 30 -17.51 -2.70 1.31
C ALA A 30 -17.26 -1.28 1.84
N THR A 31 -18.24 -0.69 2.53
CA THR A 31 -18.13 0.62 3.17
C THR A 31 -18.29 0.50 4.68
N ASN A 32 -17.24 0.79 5.45
CA ASN A 32 -17.26 0.50 6.89
C ASN A 32 -16.74 1.65 7.75
N SER A 33 -17.52 2.02 8.77
CA SER A 33 -17.15 3.01 9.79
C SER A 33 -17.28 2.43 11.19
N CYS A 34 -16.17 1.98 11.77
CA CYS A 34 -16.25 1.01 12.86
C CYS A 34 -15.03 0.91 13.77
N THR A 35 -15.15 0.20 14.89
CA THR A 35 -13.96 -0.15 15.68
C THR A 35 -13.17 -1.29 15.03
N ARG A 36 -13.85 -2.32 14.52
CA ARG A 36 -13.21 -3.47 13.87
C ARG A 36 -14.02 -4.04 12.70
N TYR A 37 -13.37 -4.23 11.57
CA TYR A 37 -13.96 -4.90 10.40
C TYR A 37 -13.05 -5.95 9.78
N HIS A 38 -13.64 -6.99 9.20
CA HIS A 38 -12.93 -8.01 8.43
C HIS A 38 -13.75 -8.38 7.20
N THR A 39 -13.13 -8.35 6.03
CA THR A 39 -13.71 -8.87 4.78
C THR A 39 -12.88 -10.03 4.29
N PHE A 40 -13.57 -11.07 3.85
CA PHE A 40 -13.03 -12.14 3.02
C PHE A 40 -13.93 -12.23 1.80
N ALA A 41 -13.34 -12.03 0.62
CA ALA A 41 -14.02 -12.14 -0.66
C ALA A 41 -13.16 -12.96 -1.62
N LYS A 42 -13.75 -13.59 -2.64
CA LYS A 42 -12.97 -14.03 -3.80
C LYS A 42 -12.72 -12.83 -4.71
N SER A 43 -13.81 -12.18 -5.10
CA SER A 43 -13.81 -10.92 -5.84
C SER A 43 -14.42 -9.80 -4.98
N LEU A 44 -13.71 -8.68 -4.86
CA LEU A 44 -14.18 -7.48 -4.19
C LEU A 44 -14.04 -6.26 -5.10
N GLY A 45 -15.15 -5.68 -5.56
CA GLY A 45 -15.12 -4.52 -6.45
C GLY A 45 -14.41 -3.32 -5.82
N GLY A 46 -14.61 -3.08 -4.52
CA GLY A 46 -13.79 -2.13 -3.78
C GLY A 46 -14.07 -2.06 -2.28
N ALA A 47 -13.19 -1.39 -1.55
CA ALA A 47 -13.39 -1.16 -0.11
C ALA A 47 -13.05 0.26 0.34
N THR A 48 -14.01 0.89 1.02
CA THR A 48 -13.85 2.20 1.65
C THR A 48 -14.03 2.07 3.16
N ASN A 49 -12.94 2.14 3.92
CA ASN A 49 -13.01 1.88 5.36
C ASN A 49 -12.40 3.00 6.20
N SER A 50 -13.19 3.49 7.16
CA SER A 50 -12.79 4.40 8.23
C SER A 50 -13.01 3.70 9.57
N CYS A 51 -12.15 2.72 9.89
CA CYS A 51 -12.27 1.96 11.13
C CYS A 51 -11.00 2.03 11.97
N MET A 52 -11.05 1.91 13.30
CA MET A 52 -9.80 1.80 14.09
C MET A 52 -8.92 0.61 13.65
N ARG A 53 -9.55 -0.49 13.23
CA ARG A 53 -8.84 -1.65 12.71
C ARG A 53 -9.66 -2.36 11.63
N TYR A 54 -9.09 -2.62 10.47
CA TYR A 54 -9.70 -3.58 9.55
C TYR A 54 -8.69 -4.52 8.91
N ARG A 55 -9.20 -5.63 8.35
CA ARG A 55 -8.44 -6.48 7.44
C ARG A 55 -9.29 -6.87 6.24
N THR A 56 -8.68 -6.88 5.08
CA THR A 56 -9.29 -7.33 3.83
C THR A 56 -8.45 -8.46 3.26
N PHE A 57 -9.11 -9.54 2.87
CA PHE A 57 -8.55 -10.62 2.08
C PHE A 57 -9.42 -10.77 0.83
N ALA A 58 -8.79 -10.74 -0.34
CA ALA A 58 -9.43 -10.96 -1.63
C ALA A 58 -8.49 -11.75 -2.54
N GLU A 59 -8.99 -12.49 -3.52
CA GLU A 59 -8.13 -12.91 -4.66
C GLU A 59 -7.97 -11.69 -5.59
N SER A 60 -9.10 -11.11 -6.01
CA SER A 60 -9.14 -9.89 -6.80
C SER A 60 -9.80 -8.74 -6.04
N LEU A 61 -9.16 -7.58 -6.03
CA LEU A 61 -9.66 -6.36 -5.42
C LEU A 61 -9.50 -5.16 -6.36
N GLY A 62 -10.60 -4.60 -6.84
CA GLY A 62 -10.55 -3.47 -7.78
C GLY A 62 -9.93 -2.21 -7.16
N GLY A 63 -10.11 -1.99 -5.86
CA GLY A 63 -9.38 -0.93 -5.18
C GLY A 63 -9.83 -0.71 -3.77
N ALA A 64 -9.03 0.01 -2.99
CA ALA A 64 -9.47 0.37 -1.66
C ALA A 64 -8.82 1.64 -1.12
N ALA A 65 -9.71 2.51 -0.61
CA ALA A 65 -9.43 3.81 -0.03
C ALA A 65 -9.72 3.76 1.48
N ASN A 66 -8.71 3.98 2.32
CA ASN A 66 -8.90 3.72 3.74
C ASN A 66 -8.20 4.68 4.70
N SER A 67 -8.88 5.02 5.78
CA SER A 67 -8.40 5.96 6.78
C SER A 67 -8.46 5.42 8.22
N GLY A 68 -7.43 5.76 9.00
CA GLY A 68 -7.38 5.67 10.47
C GLY A 68 -6.17 4.92 11.09
N MET A 69 -6.38 4.03 12.06
CA MET A 69 -5.33 3.53 12.96
C MET A 69 -4.51 2.32 12.46
N ARG A 70 -5.13 1.18 12.11
CA ARG A 70 -4.36 -0.05 11.82
C ARG A 70 -4.98 -1.01 10.81
N TYR A 71 -4.25 -1.31 9.74
CA TYR A 71 -4.79 -2.01 8.57
C TYR A 71 -3.88 -3.05 7.99
N ARG A 72 -4.51 -4.08 7.42
CA ARG A 72 -3.82 -5.09 6.61
C ARG A 72 -4.68 -5.49 5.44
N ARG A 73 -4.06 -5.59 4.28
CA ARG A 73 -4.67 -6.08 3.06
C ARG A 73 -3.82 -7.21 2.50
N PHE A 74 -4.49 -8.22 2.00
CA PHE A 74 -3.94 -9.32 1.23
C PHE A 74 -4.80 -9.46 -0.01
N ALA A 75 -4.17 -9.44 -1.18
CA ALA A 75 -4.78 -9.64 -2.48
C ALA A 75 -3.85 -10.51 -3.34
N GLU A 76 -4.36 -11.23 -4.33
CA GLU A 76 -3.50 -11.72 -5.43
C GLU A 76 -3.33 -10.58 -6.43
N SER A 77 -4.45 -10.05 -6.92
CA SER A 77 -4.51 -8.86 -7.77
C SER A 77 -5.18 -7.69 -7.06
N LEU A 78 -4.55 -6.51 -7.14
CA LEU A 78 -5.07 -5.27 -6.58
C LEU A 78 -4.78 -4.09 -7.49
N ASP A 79 -5.79 -3.42 -8.00
CA ASP A 79 -5.54 -2.28 -8.89
C ASP A 79 -5.04 -1.10 -8.03
N GLY A 80 -5.81 -0.67 -7.02
CA GLY A 80 -5.49 0.54 -6.25
C GLY A 80 -5.44 0.40 -4.73
N ALA A 81 -4.42 0.99 -4.09
CA ALA A 81 -4.38 1.19 -2.64
C ALA A 81 -4.14 2.64 -2.25
N THR A 82 -5.18 3.33 -1.77
CA THR A 82 -5.05 4.67 -1.17
C THR A 82 -5.25 4.61 0.34
N ASN A 83 -4.29 5.07 1.12
CA ASN A 83 -4.34 4.90 2.57
C ASN A 83 -3.86 6.14 3.35
N SER A 84 -4.60 6.53 4.39
CA SER A 84 -4.29 7.70 5.23
C SER A 84 -4.44 7.47 6.74
N GLY A 85 -3.33 7.53 7.49
CA GLY A 85 -3.34 7.29 8.93
C GLY A 85 -2.06 6.69 9.51
N MET A 86 -2.19 5.87 10.57
CA MET A 86 -1.03 5.52 11.39
C MET A 86 -0.26 4.28 10.93
N ARG A 87 -0.93 3.17 10.61
CA ARG A 87 -0.26 1.88 10.35
C ARG A 87 -0.97 1.05 9.29
N TYR A 88 -0.33 0.88 8.13
CA TYR A 88 -0.87 0.08 7.04
C TYR A 88 0.13 -0.97 6.57
N ARG A 89 -0.42 -2.09 6.09
CA ARG A 89 0.33 -3.14 5.40
C ARG A 89 -0.49 -3.62 4.22
N THR A 90 0.10 -3.60 3.04
CA THR A 90 -0.47 -4.16 1.83
C THR A 90 0.45 -5.27 1.36
N PHE A 91 -0.15 -6.42 1.05
CA PHE A 91 0.48 -7.56 0.42
C PHE A 91 -0.34 -7.88 -0.83
N ALA A 92 0.32 -7.95 -1.98
CA ALA A 92 -0.27 -8.32 -3.26
C ALA A 92 0.69 -9.23 -4.03
N GLU A 93 0.22 -10.01 -5.00
CA GLU A 93 1.14 -10.52 -6.03
C GLU A 93 1.34 -9.45 -7.10
N SER A 94 0.23 -8.92 -7.64
CA SER A 94 0.20 -7.79 -8.55
C SER A 94 -0.50 -6.60 -7.90
N LEU A 95 0.16 -5.44 -7.88
CA LEU A 95 -0.40 -4.18 -7.42
C LEU A 95 -0.14 -3.09 -8.44
N GLU A 96 -1.17 -2.52 -9.06
CA GLU A 96 -0.96 -1.45 -10.04
C GLU A 96 -0.43 -0.17 -9.36
N GLY A 97 -1.03 0.24 -8.24
CA GLY A 97 -0.61 1.45 -7.55
C GLY A 97 -0.87 1.50 -6.04
N ALA A 98 0.06 2.11 -5.31
CA ALA A 98 -0.09 2.42 -3.89
C ALA A 98 0.17 3.90 -3.58
N ALA A 99 -0.82 4.60 -3.04
CA ALA A 99 -0.72 5.96 -2.53
C ALA A 99 -0.93 5.98 -1.00
N ASN A 100 0.08 6.41 -0.23
CA ASN A 100 0.02 6.34 1.23
C ASN A 100 0.46 7.66 1.90
N SER A 101 -0.32 8.11 2.90
CA SER A 101 0.00 9.32 3.67
C SER A 101 -0.15 9.14 5.19
N GLY A 102 0.87 9.45 5.98
CA GLY A 102 0.84 9.35 7.44
C GLY A 102 2.08 8.74 8.09
N THR A 103 1.90 7.87 9.10
CA THR A 103 3.00 7.54 10.02
C THR A 103 3.82 6.32 9.61
N ARG A 104 3.18 5.20 9.26
CA ARG A 104 3.90 3.94 9.01
C ARG A 104 3.21 3.04 7.98
N TYR A 105 3.89 2.81 6.88
CA TYR A 105 3.38 2.01 5.77
C TYR A 105 4.37 0.93 5.35
N ARG A 106 3.81 -0.18 4.89
CA ARG A 106 4.57 -1.26 4.27
C ARG A 106 3.79 -1.80 3.09
N THR A 107 4.39 -1.79 1.93
CA THR A 107 3.85 -2.41 0.72
C THR A 107 4.80 -3.54 0.32
N PHE A 108 4.24 -4.71 0.07
CA PHE A 108 4.92 -5.87 -0.46
C PHE A 108 4.14 -6.33 -1.70
N ALA A 109 4.81 -6.46 -2.84
CA ALA A 109 4.25 -6.99 -4.06
C ALA A 109 5.29 -7.88 -4.76
N LYS A 110 4.89 -8.74 -5.71
CA LYS A 110 5.84 -9.26 -6.70
C LYS A 110 6.03 -8.21 -7.79
N SER A 111 4.92 -7.79 -8.42
CA SER A 111 4.87 -6.68 -9.36
C SER A 111 4.14 -5.48 -8.76
N LEU A 112 4.76 -4.31 -8.79
CA LEU A 112 4.18 -3.05 -8.34
C LEU A 112 4.36 -1.97 -9.41
N GLY A 113 3.25 -1.51 -10.02
CA GLY A 113 3.32 -0.46 -11.04
C GLY A 113 3.88 0.86 -10.49
N GLY A 114 3.45 1.27 -9.28
CA GLY A 114 4.03 2.43 -8.63
C GLY A 114 3.68 2.63 -7.16
N ALA A 115 4.53 3.35 -6.45
CA ALA A 115 4.32 3.75 -5.05
C ALA A 115 4.53 5.26 -4.84
N ALA A 116 3.51 5.95 -4.36
CA ALA A 116 3.56 7.34 -3.92
C ALA A 116 3.35 7.43 -2.41
N ASN A 117 4.33 7.93 -1.66
CA ASN A 117 4.28 7.94 -0.20
C ASN A 117 4.68 9.28 0.42
N SER A 118 3.91 9.78 1.38
CA SER A 118 4.21 11.04 2.10
C SER A 118 4.06 10.92 3.61
N GLY A 119 5.10 11.19 4.41
CA GLY A 119 4.98 11.21 5.88
C GLY A 119 6.22 10.77 6.67
N MET A 120 6.05 9.87 7.66
CA MET A 120 7.15 9.54 8.58
C MET A 120 7.97 8.30 8.21
N ARG A 121 7.33 7.16 7.89
CA ARG A 121 8.06 5.90 7.71
C ARG A 121 7.42 4.95 6.70
N TYR A 122 8.13 4.68 5.61
CA TYR A 122 7.63 3.83 4.52
C TYR A 122 8.64 2.76 4.16
N HIS A 123 8.12 1.59 3.80
CA HIS A 123 8.89 0.51 3.23
C HIS A 123 8.13 -0.06 2.05
N THR A 124 8.74 -0.05 0.88
CA THR A 124 8.22 -0.71 -0.33
C THR A 124 9.18 -1.84 -0.67
N PHE A 125 8.63 -3.02 -0.89
CA PHE A 125 9.34 -4.21 -1.35
C PHE A 125 8.60 -4.74 -2.58
N ALA A 126 9.31 -4.92 -3.68
CA ALA A 126 8.80 -5.56 -4.88
C ALA A 126 9.89 -6.45 -5.51
N GLU A 127 9.54 -7.35 -6.42
CA GLU A 127 10.52 -7.92 -7.36
C GLU A 127 10.69 -6.92 -8.51
N SER A 128 9.58 -6.53 -9.15
CA SER A 128 9.54 -5.46 -10.16
C SER A 128 8.74 -4.25 -9.67
N LEU A 129 9.32 -3.05 -9.77
CA LEU A 129 8.71 -1.79 -9.38
C LEU A 129 8.85 -0.72 -10.46
N GLY A 130 7.73 -0.33 -11.08
CA GLY A 130 7.74 0.70 -12.12
C GLY A 130 8.08 2.11 -11.61
N GLY A 131 7.88 2.39 -10.32
CA GLY A 131 8.35 3.65 -9.76
C GLY A 131 8.05 3.90 -8.29
N ALA A 132 8.90 4.68 -7.63
CA ALA A 132 8.71 5.10 -6.25
C ALA A 132 8.90 6.62 -6.10
N THR A 133 7.84 7.32 -5.68
CA THR A 133 7.88 8.73 -5.31
C THR A 133 7.63 8.87 -3.81
N ASN A 134 8.61 9.37 -3.06
CA ASN A 134 8.55 9.40 -1.60
C ASN A 134 8.92 10.78 -1.04
N SER A 135 8.16 11.30 -0.08
CA SER A 135 8.43 12.60 0.56
C SER A 135 8.27 12.58 2.09
N GLY A 136 9.27 13.05 2.84
CA GLY A 136 9.23 13.23 4.31
C GLY A 136 10.41 12.62 5.09
N MET A 137 10.17 11.88 6.19
CA MET A 137 11.27 11.56 7.14
C MET A 137 12.10 10.31 6.80
N ARG A 138 11.47 9.14 6.58
CA ARG A 138 12.20 7.86 6.45
C ARG A 138 11.59 6.92 5.41
N TYR A 139 12.33 6.62 4.34
CA TYR A 139 11.89 5.71 3.27
C TYR A 139 12.89 4.59 3.05
N ARG A 140 12.36 3.43 2.67
CA ARG A 140 13.14 2.32 2.14
C ARG A 140 12.40 1.73 0.96
N THR A 141 13.07 1.67 -0.18
CA THR A 141 12.61 0.93 -1.36
C THR A 141 13.59 -0.20 -1.60
N PHE A 142 13.06 -1.40 -1.78
CA PHE A 142 13.78 -2.59 -2.20
C PHE A 142 13.05 -3.15 -3.42
N ALA A 143 13.78 -3.36 -4.51
CA ALA A 143 13.31 -4.03 -5.71
C ALA A 143 14.41 -4.93 -6.27
N GLU A 144 14.10 -5.87 -7.14
CA GLU A 144 15.11 -6.46 -8.04
C GLU A 144 15.28 -5.52 -9.24
N SER A 145 14.17 -5.17 -9.90
CA SER A 145 14.13 -4.15 -10.96
C SER A 145 13.33 -2.92 -10.53
N LEU A 146 13.90 -1.72 -10.71
CA LEU A 146 13.26 -0.45 -10.40
C LEU A 146 13.49 0.59 -11.50
N ASP A 147 12.44 0.94 -12.24
CA ASP A 147 12.57 1.90 -13.34
C ASP A 147 12.87 3.32 -12.81
N GLY A 148 12.29 3.70 -11.66
CA GLY A 148 12.40 5.07 -11.18
C GLY A 148 12.26 5.27 -9.68
N ALA A 149 13.14 6.07 -9.08
CA ALA A 149 13.00 6.52 -7.70
C ALA A 149 13.17 8.04 -7.53
N THR A 150 12.10 8.72 -7.14
CA THR A 150 12.15 10.14 -6.74
C THR A 150 11.94 10.26 -5.23
N ASN A 151 12.95 10.70 -4.48
CA ASN A 151 12.83 10.82 -3.03
C ASN A 151 13.16 12.24 -2.54
N SER A 152 12.34 12.77 -1.64
CA SER A 152 12.60 14.02 -0.93
C SER A 152 12.52 13.86 0.60
N GLY A 153 13.45 14.48 1.31
CA GLY A 153 13.36 14.68 2.76
C GLY A 153 14.57 14.20 3.58
N MET A 154 14.35 13.66 4.78
CA MET A 154 15.46 13.53 5.75
C MET A 154 16.33 12.29 5.54
N ARG A 155 15.74 11.10 5.30
CA ARG A 155 16.50 9.85 5.22
C ARG A 155 15.85 8.83 4.30
N TYR A 156 16.48 8.50 3.19
CA TYR A 156 15.97 7.45 2.29
C TYR A 156 17.06 6.46 1.89
N ARG A 157 16.59 5.24 1.56
CA ARG A 157 17.42 4.15 1.08
C ARG A 157 16.73 3.48 -0.10
N THR A 158 17.44 3.32 -1.19
CA THR A 158 17.01 2.51 -2.33
C THR A 158 17.99 1.36 -2.50
N PHE A 159 17.47 0.15 -2.60
CA PHE A 159 18.20 -1.04 -2.99
C PHE A 159 17.50 -1.60 -4.22
N ALA A 160 18.27 -1.83 -5.28
CA ALA A 160 17.82 -2.50 -6.50
C ALA A 160 18.96 -3.38 -7.03
N GLU A 161 18.66 -4.39 -7.84
CA GLU A 161 19.69 -5.01 -8.68
C GLU A 161 19.87 -4.14 -9.94
N SER A 162 18.77 -3.85 -10.64
CA SER A 162 18.73 -2.87 -11.74
C SER A 162 17.93 -1.62 -11.37
N LEU A 163 18.48 -0.45 -11.64
CA LEU A 163 17.83 0.83 -11.39
C LEU A 163 18.04 1.82 -12.55
N ASP A 164 16.97 2.14 -13.28
CA ASP A 164 17.13 2.97 -14.48
C ASP A 164 17.32 4.45 -14.11
N GLY A 165 16.54 4.96 -13.14
CA GLY A 165 16.60 6.36 -12.76
C GLY A 165 16.41 6.63 -11.29
N ALA A 166 17.21 7.52 -10.71
CA ALA A 166 16.96 8.01 -9.36
C ALA A 166 17.30 9.48 -9.12
N ALA A 167 16.28 10.25 -8.72
CA ALA A 167 16.38 11.66 -8.35
C ALA A 167 16.09 11.84 -6.85
N ASN A 168 17.02 12.46 -6.13
CA ASN A 168 17.00 12.48 -4.69
C ASN A 168 17.30 13.88 -4.16
N SER A 169 16.48 14.40 -3.27
CA SER A 169 16.70 15.67 -2.60
C SER A 169 16.61 15.50 -1.08
N GLY A 170 17.63 15.89 -0.31
CA GLY A 170 17.52 15.79 1.13
C GLY A 170 18.81 15.72 1.91
N MET A 171 18.67 15.34 3.18
CA MET A 171 19.77 15.37 4.15
C MET A 171 20.61 14.10 4.16
N ARG A 172 20.02 12.91 3.92
CA ARG A 172 20.75 11.64 3.99
C ARG A 172 20.16 10.62 3.02
N TYR A 173 20.97 10.17 2.07
CA TYR A 173 20.57 9.14 1.13
C TYR A 173 21.59 8.03 0.99
N ARG A 174 21.09 6.83 0.70
CA ARG A 174 21.92 5.69 0.31
C ARG A 174 21.24 4.98 -0.85
N ARG A 175 22.01 4.66 -1.88
CA ARG A 175 21.58 3.83 -2.98
C ARG A 175 22.54 2.65 -3.09
N PHE A 176 22.00 1.48 -3.34
CA PHE A 176 22.74 0.32 -3.80
C PHE A 176 22.02 -0.18 -5.05
N ALA A 177 22.78 -0.34 -6.14
CA ALA A 177 22.32 -0.84 -7.42
C ALA A 177 23.51 -1.57 -8.07
N GLU A 178 23.27 -2.76 -8.62
CA GLU A 178 24.30 -3.47 -9.40
C GLU A 178 24.44 -2.85 -10.79
N SER A 179 23.30 -2.49 -11.40
CA SER A 179 23.21 -1.67 -12.61
C SER A 179 22.47 -0.36 -12.33
N LEU A 180 22.99 0.77 -12.83
CA LEU A 180 22.41 2.09 -12.64
C LEU A 180 22.58 2.95 -13.91
N ASP A 181 21.47 3.33 -14.54
CA ASP A 181 21.51 4.12 -15.79
C ASP A 181 21.52 5.63 -15.54
N GLY A 182 20.98 6.11 -14.41
CA GLY A 182 20.91 7.55 -14.15
C GLY A 182 20.69 7.94 -12.70
N ALA A 183 21.42 8.97 -12.24
CA ALA A 183 21.27 9.46 -10.88
C ALA A 183 21.57 10.94 -10.67
N THR A 184 20.64 11.63 -10.03
CA THR A 184 20.79 13.02 -9.57
C THR A 184 20.53 13.10 -8.07
N ASN A 185 21.42 13.74 -7.32
CA ASN A 185 21.21 13.97 -5.88
C ASN A 185 21.48 15.43 -5.52
N SER A 186 20.61 16.05 -4.74
CA SER A 186 20.75 17.42 -4.22
C SER A 186 20.50 17.48 -2.71
N GLY A 187 21.11 18.44 -2.01
CA GLY A 187 20.99 18.61 -0.55
C GLY A 187 22.28 18.28 0.22
N MET A 188 22.29 18.59 1.51
CA MET A 188 23.46 18.35 2.39
C MET A 188 23.65 16.84 2.60
N ARG A 189 24.90 16.35 2.49
CA ARG A 189 25.26 14.94 2.76
C ARG A 189 25.43 14.65 4.25
#